data_AF-A0A2V8F1B8-F1
#
_entry.id   AF-A0A2V8F1B8-F1
#
_cell.length_a   1.000
_cell.length_b   1.000
_cell.length_c   1.000
_cell.angle_alpha   90.00
_cell.angle_beta   90.00
_cell.angle_gamma   90.00
#
_symmetry.space_group_name_H-M   'P 1'
#
loop_
_entity.id
_entity.type
_entity.pdbx_description
1 polymer ?
#
loop_
_entity_poly.entity_id
_entity_poly.type
_entity_poly.pdbx_seq_one_letter_code
_entity_poly.pdbx_strand_id
1 'polypeptide(L)'
;MKCFAELAANGREALIERDPARLARLIDTNFDTRRNIYQLPRWQVDMVETARRCGASAKFAGSGGAILGTYDREAMFANVRASLAGIGSRTIKPQVT
;
A
#
# COMPACT_ATOMS: atom_id res chain seq x y z
N MET A 1 15.61 1.64 -12.79
CA MET A 1 15.13 0.26 -12.55
C MET A 1 15.77 -0.44 -11.35
N LYS A 2 17.06 -0.23 -11.02
CA LYS A 2 17.73 -0.87 -9.86
C LYS A 2 16.96 -0.71 -8.53
N CYS A 3 16.49 0.49 -8.23
CA CYS A 3 15.72 0.77 -7.01
C CYS A 3 14.47 -0.14 -6.83
N PHE A 4 13.70 -0.42 -7.88
CA PHE A 4 12.56 -1.34 -7.76
C PHE A 4 12.97 -2.79 -7.53
N ALA A 5 14.08 -3.23 -8.11
CA ALA A 5 14.62 -4.56 -7.88
C ALA A 5 15.08 -4.72 -6.42
N GLU A 6 15.75 -3.70 -5.87
CA GLU A 6 16.16 -3.65 -4.46
C GLU A 6 14.95 -3.64 -3.52
N LEU A 7 13.92 -2.83 -3.81
CA LEU A 7 12.68 -2.83 -3.01
C LEU A 7 12.00 -4.21 -3.00
N ALA A 8 12.01 -4.93 -4.12
CA ALA A 8 11.46 -6.27 -4.19
C ALA A 8 12.30 -7.29 -3.40
N ALA A 9 13.63 -7.25 -3.53
CA ALA A 9 14.55 -8.10 -2.77
C ALA A 9 14.40 -7.87 -1.25
N ASN A 10 14.42 -6.61 -0.82
CA ASN A 10 14.19 -6.21 0.56
C ASN A 10 12.80 -6.62 1.07
N GLY A 11 11.78 -6.56 0.20
CA GLY A 11 10.43 -7.00 0.55
C GLY A 11 10.36 -8.50 0.83
N ARG A 12 11.08 -9.31 0.04
CA ARG A 12 11.24 -10.75 0.29
C ARG A 12 11.94 -11.02 1.62
N GLU A 13 13.02 -10.29 1.91
CA GLU A 13 13.74 -10.43 3.19
C GLU A 13 12.83 -10.10 4.37
N ALA A 14 12.10 -8.97 4.32
CA ALA A 14 11.18 -8.57 5.38
C ALA A 14 10.09 -9.63 5.65
N LEU A 15 9.61 -10.31 4.61
CA LEU A 15 8.66 -11.42 4.75
C LEU A 15 9.29 -12.64 5.43
N ILE A 16 10.51 -13.02 5.04
CA ILE A 16 11.24 -14.16 5.62
C ILE A 16 11.58 -13.90 7.09
N GLU A 17 12.01 -12.69 7.41
CA GLU A 17 12.36 -12.24 8.76
C GLU A 17 11.12 -12.00 9.64
N ARG A 18 9.91 -12.05 9.06
CA ARG A 18 8.65 -11.70 9.73
C ARG A 18 8.67 -10.30 10.34
N ASP A 19 9.20 -9.33 9.59
CA ASP A 19 9.20 -7.90 9.94
C ASP A 19 8.10 -7.15 9.17
N PRO A 20 6.86 -7.12 9.70
CA PRO A 20 5.75 -6.44 9.04
C PRO A 20 5.94 -4.92 8.97
N ALA A 21 6.73 -4.34 9.88
CA ALA A 21 7.00 -2.90 9.90
C ALA A 21 7.95 -2.51 8.77
N ARG A 22 9.01 -3.30 8.52
CA ARG A 22 9.89 -3.13 7.36
C ARG A 22 9.12 -3.34 6.06
N LEU A 23 8.26 -4.36 5.99
CA LEU A 23 7.42 -4.60 4.82
C LEU A 23 6.50 -3.39 4.53
N ALA A 24 5.83 -2.84 5.54
CA ALA A 24 4.97 -1.67 5.41
C ALA A 24 5.72 -0.46 4.84
N ARG A 25 6.92 -0.14 5.38
CA ARG A 25 7.76 0.96 4.87
C ARG A 25 8.20 0.74 3.41
N LEU A 26 8.51 -0.49 3.04
CA LEU A 26 8.92 -0.84 1.67
C LEU A 26 7.75 -0.73 0.69
N ILE A 27 6.55 -1.12 1.10
CA ILE A 27 5.32 -0.90 0.33
C ILE A 27 5.14 0.60 0.06
N ASP A 28 5.30 1.43 1.09
CA ASP A 28 5.10 2.86 0.91
C ASP A 28 6.15 3.49 0.00
N THR A 29 7.42 3.16 0.25
CA THR A 29 8.56 3.61 -0.55
C THR A 29 8.40 3.22 -2.02
N ASN A 30 7.80 2.06 -2.32
CA ASN A 30 7.55 1.63 -3.69
C ASN A 30 6.61 2.57 -4.45
N PHE A 31 5.54 3.03 -3.81
CA PHE A 31 4.63 4.00 -4.42
C PHE A 31 5.28 5.38 -4.55
N ASP A 32 6.02 5.83 -3.54
CA ASP A 32 6.70 7.13 -3.57
C ASP A 32 7.74 7.17 -4.70
N THR A 33 8.48 6.07 -4.87
CA THR A 33 9.41 5.88 -6.00
C THR A 33 8.68 5.97 -7.34
N ARG A 34 7.50 5.36 -7.47
CA ARG A 34 6.69 5.46 -8.69
C ARG A 34 6.22 6.88 -8.96
N ARG A 35 5.74 7.59 -7.94
CA ARG A 35 5.25 8.97 -8.03
C ARG A 35 6.36 9.96 -8.46
N ASN A 36 7.61 9.66 -8.13
CA ASN A 36 8.77 10.46 -8.55
C ASN A 36 9.15 10.28 -10.04
N ILE A 37 8.63 9.25 -10.72
CA ILE A 37 8.97 8.97 -12.12
C ILE A 37 8.05 9.73 -13.08
N TYR A 38 6.77 9.88 -12.74
CA TYR A 38 5.79 10.55 -13.59
C TYR A 38 4.56 11.01 -12.80
N GLN A 39 3.79 11.92 -13.40
CA GLN A 39 2.56 12.44 -12.78
C GLN A 39 1.45 11.39 -12.80
N LEU A 40 0.90 11.12 -11.62
CA LEU A 40 -0.20 10.18 -11.43
C LEU A 40 -1.55 10.92 -11.40
N PRO A 41 -2.64 10.32 -11.94
CA PRO A 41 -3.97 10.87 -11.78
C PRO A 41 -4.32 11.09 -10.32
N ARG A 42 -4.87 12.27 -10.00
CA ARG A 42 -5.11 12.70 -8.62
C ARG A 42 -5.91 11.70 -7.80
N TRP A 43 -6.98 11.16 -8.38
CA TRP A 43 -7.86 10.18 -7.71
C TRP A 43 -7.13 8.90 -7.30
N GLN A 44 -6.13 8.44 -8.05
CA GLN A 44 -5.35 7.26 -7.68
C GLN A 44 -4.38 7.56 -6.54
N VAL A 45 -3.78 8.76 -6.55
CA VAL A 45 -2.95 9.22 -5.42
C VAL A 45 -3.81 9.34 -4.16
N ASP A 46 -5.01 9.89 -4.28
CA ASP A 46 -5.93 10.03 -3.14
C ASP A 46 -6.32 8.67 -2.54
N MET A 47 -6.44 7.59 -3.33
CA MET A 47 -6.64 6.24 -2.78
C MET A 47 -5.51 5.83 -1.84
N VAL A 48 -4.25 5.99 -2.26
CA VAL A 48 -3.07 5.60 -1.46
C VAL A 48 -2.97 6.47 -0.21
N GLU A 49 -3.05 7.78 -0.37
CA GLU A 49 -2.92 8.74 0.74
C GLU A 49 -4.06 8.57 1.76
N THR A 50 -5.27 8.22 1.31
CA THR A 50 -6.40 7.94 2.20
C THR A 50 -6.14 6.71 3.07
N ALA A 51 -5.63 5.63 2.50
CA ALA A 51 -5.26 4.45 3.30
C ALA A 51 -4.11 4.75 4.28
N ARG A 52 -3.09 5.51 3.84
CA ARG A 52 -1.95 5.90 4.67
C ARG A 52 -2.31 6.80 5.85
N ARG A 53 -3.26 7.74 5.67
CA ARG A 53 -3.77 8.56 6.78
C ARG A 53 -4.44 7.74 7.89
N CYS A 54 -4.91 6.54 7.58
CA CYS A 54 -5.43 5.60 8.57
C CYS A 54 -4.33 4.80 9.29
N GLY A 55 -3.06 4.94 8.89
CA GLY A 55 -1.91 4.22 9.43
C GLY A 55 -1.57 2.91 8.69
N ALA A 56 -2.28 2.55 7.63
CA ALA A 56 -1.95 1.40 6.80
C ALA A 56 -0.82 1.77 5.80
N SER A 57 -0.01 0.80 5.40
CA SER A 57 0.79 0.99 4.20
C SER A 57 -0.10 0.91 2.96
N ALA A 58 0.30 1.54 1.86
CA ALA A 58 -0.42 1.40 0.60
C ALA A 58 0.45 1.69 -0.63
N LYS A 59 0.25 0.89 -1.66
CA LYS A 59 0.78 1.09 -3.02
C LYS A 59 -0.23 0.62 -4.07
N PHE A 60 0.01 0.97 -5.33
CA PHE A 60 -0.75 0.40 -6.44
C PHE A 60 -0.56 -1.11 -6.58
N ALA A 61 -1.66 -1.79 -6.87
CA ALA A 61 -1.69 -3.19 -7.27
C ALA A 61 -1.66 -3.29 -8.80
N GLY A 62 -0.50 -3.02 -9.42
CA GLY A 62 -0.33 -3.09 -10.88
C GLY A 62 -0.42 -1.73 -11.57
N SER A 63 -1.13 -1.65 -12.70
CA SER A 63 -1.16 -0.45 -13.56
C SER A 63 -1.91 0.72 -12.94
N GLY A 64 -2.87 0.48 -12.06
CA GLY A 64 -3.69 1.48 -11.38
C GLY A 64 -5.07 0.93 -11.03
N GLY A 65 -5.96 1.75 -10.46
CA GLY A 65 -7.35 1.37 -10.16
C GLY A 65 -7.55 0.47 -8.93
N ALA A 66 -6.48 -0.05 -8.35
CA ALA A 66 -6.50 -0.77 -7.08
C ALA A 66 -5.23 -0.50 -6.28
N ILE A 67 -5.36 -0.57 -4.96
CA ILE A 67 -4.25 -0.49 -4.01
C ILE A 67 -4.18 -1.76 -3.17
N LEU A 68 -2.99 -2.04 -2.64
CA LEU A 68 -2.76 -3.07 -1.63
C LEU A 68 -1.86 -2.51 -0.53
N GLY A 69 -1.90 -3.15 0.63
CA GLY A 69 -1.11 -2.75 1.78
C GLY A 69 -1.32 -3.66 2.98
N THR A 70 -0.62 -3.34 4.05
CA THR A 70 -0.73 -4.01 5.35
C THR A 70 -1.36 -3.08 6.39
N TYR A 71 -2.02 -3.67 7.37
CA TYR A 71 -2.61 -2.97 8.51
C TYR A 71 -2.24 -3.70 9.80
N ASP A 72 -2.22 -2.99 10.93
CA ASP A 72 -1.79 -3.53 12.23
C ASP A 72 -2.91 -4.28 12.97
N ARG A 73 -4.09 -3.64 13.11
CA ARG A 73 -5.22 -4.17 13.89
C ARG A 73 -6.55 -4.01 13.16
N GLU A 74 -7.56 -4.81 13.52
CA GLU A 74 -8.89 -4.74 12.89
C GLU A 74 -9.53 -3.35 12.97
N ALA A 75 -9.26 -2.58 14.03
CA ALA A 75 -9.70 -1.19 14.13
C ALA A 75 -9.13 -0.32 12.99
N MET A 76 -7.86 -0.52 12.62
CA MET A 76 -7.24 0.16 11.48
C MET A 76 -7.90 -0.28 10.17
N PHE A 77 -8.13 -1.59 9.99
CA PHE A 77 -8.83 -2.08 8.80
C PHE A 77 -10.23 -1.48 8.66
N ALA A 78 -10.99 -1.40 9.76
CA ALA A 78 -12.31 -0.77 9.76
C ALA A 78 -12.24 0.72 9.36
N ASN A 79 -11.23 1.45 9.86
CA ASN A 79 -10.99 2.85 9.51
C ASN A 79 -10.60 3.01 8.03
N VAL A 80 -9.69 2.16 7.52
CA VAL A 80 -9.29 2.14 6.11
C VAL A 80 -10.51 1.89 5.22
N ARG A 81 -11.33 0.88 5.56
CA ARG A 81 -12.55 0.55 4.81
C ARG A 81 -13.53 1.72 4.78
N ALA A 82 -13.78 2.36 5.91
CA ALA A 82 -14.69 3.52 5.99
C ALA A 82 -14.14 4.72 5.20
N SER A 83 -12.86 5.02 5.35
CA SER A 83 -12.20 6.15 4.68
C SER A 83 -12.14 5.98 3.17
N LEU A 84 -11.82 4.76 2.69
CA LEU A 84 -11.82 4.43 1.26
C LEU A 84 -13.24 4.41 0.66
N ALA A 85 -14.24 3.93 1.41
CA ALA A 85 -15.64 4.00 0.98
C ALA A 85 -16.11 5.46 0.79
N GLY A 86 -15.65 6.39 1.64
CA GLY A 86 -15.93 7.82 1.53
C GLY A 86 -15.45 8.47 0.21
N ILE A 87 -14.50 7.85 -0.49
CA ILE A 87 -14.02 8.29 -1.81
C ILE A 87 -14.44 7.35 -2.95
N GLY A 88 -15.46 6.51 -2.72
CA GLY A 88 -16.03 5.61 -3.74
C GLY A 88 -15.22 4.33 -4.00
N SER A 89 -14.26 3.99 -3.14
CA SER A 89 -13.49 2.75 -3.27
C SER A 89 -14.11 1.59 -2.48
N ARG A 90 -13.99 0.37 -3.00
CA ARG A 90 -14.39 -0.86 -2.30
C ARG A 90 -13.17 -1.56 -1.72
N THR A 91 -13.20 -1.86 -0.43
CA THR A 91 -12.13 -2.58 0.26
C THR A 91 -12.48 -4.06 0.41
N ILE A 92 -11.51 -4.94 0.16
CA ILE A 92 -11.61 -6.38 0.42
C ILE A 92 -10.56 -6.81 1.44
N LYS A 93 -10.87 -7.82 2.25
CA LYS A 93 -9.93 -8.49 3.15
C LYS A 93 -9.67 -9.89 2.62
N PRO A 94 -8.59 -10.13 1.86
CA PRO A 94 -8.30 -11.45 1.35
C PRO A 94 -7.92 -12.41 2.49
N GLN A 95 -8.39 -13.65 2.42
CA GLN A 95 -7.95 -14.75 3.27
C GLN A 95 -7.18 -15.73 2.40
N VAL A 96 -5.96 -16.07 2.82
CA VAL A 96 -5.14 -17.11 2.19
C VAL A 96 -5.19 -18.30 3.12
N THR A 97 -5.83 -19.38 2.67
CA THR A 97 -5.98 -20.66 3.37
C THR A 97 -5.10 -21.71 2.75
#